data_AF-A0A3D0NDX3-F1
#
_entry.id   AF-A0A3D0NDX3-F1
#
_cell.length_a   1.000
_cell.length_b   1.000
_cell.length_c   1.000
_cell.angle_alpha   90.00
_cell.angle_beta   90.00
_cell.angle_gamma   90.00
#
_symmetry.space_group_name_H-M   'P 1'
#
loop_
_entity.id
_entity.type
_entity.pdbx_description
1 polymer ?
#
loop_
_entity_poly.entity_id
_entity_poly.type
_entity_poly.pdbx_seq_one_letter_code
_entity_poly.pdbx_strand_id
1 'polypeptide(L)' 'MAPTDRNILRLGVYELTQTDTPGQVVIHEAVELAKRFGTQDSPRFVNGVLDRIFDAEETES' A
#
# COMPACT_ATOMS: atom_id res chain seq x y z
N MET A 1 -12.56 7.48 3.60
CA MET A 1 -11.39 7.21 2.73
C MET A 1 -11.57 8.00 1.44
N ALA A 2 -10.58 8.79 1.05
CA ALA A 2 -10.65 9.52 -0.21
C ALA A 2 -10.61 8.53 -1.39
N PRO A 3 -11.23 8.84 -2.55
CA PRO A 3 -11.12 7.99 -3.74
C PRO A 3 -9.68 7.69 -4.15
N THR A 4 -8.76 8.64 -3.93
CA THR A 4 -7.32 8.49 -4.17
C THR A 4 -6.70 7.42 -3.28
N ASP A 5 -6.91 7.48 -1.96
CA ASP A 5 -6.37 6.48 -1.02
C ASP A 5 -6.85 5.07 -1.41
N ARG A 6 -8.13 4.95 -1.79
CA ARG A 6 -8.71 3.68 -2.23
C ARG A 6 -8.01 3.11 -3.47
N ASN A 7 -7.69 3.95 -4.44
CA ASN A 7 -7.04 3.53 -5.67
C ASN A 7 -5.58 3.15 -5.41
N ILE A 8 -4.88 3.90 -4.55
CA ILE A 8 -3.51 3.56 -4.13
C ILE A 8 -3.49 2.21 -3.41
N LEU A 9 -4.40 1.98 -2.46
CA LEU A 9 -4.49 0.71 -1.75
C LEU A 9 -4.77 -0.47 -2.69
N ARG A 10 -5.61 -0.30 -3.71
CA ARG A 10 -5.88 -1.35 -4.69
C ARG A 10 -4.65 -1.70 -5.52
N LEU A 11 -3.88 -0.69 -5.93
CA LEU A 11 -2.62 -0.91 -6.65
C LEU A 11 -1.63 -1.64 -5.76
N GLY A 12 -1.43 -1.16 -4.52
CA GLY A 12 -0.51 -1.78 -3.56
C GLY A 12 -0.88 -3.23 -3.26
N VAL A 13 -2.15 -3.53 -2.97
CA VAL A 13 -2.60 -4.91 -2.71
C VAL A 13 -2.43 -5.80 -3.94
N TYR A 14 -2.73 -5.29 -5.14
CA TYR A 14 -2.52 -6.05 -6.36
C TYR A 14 -1.04 -6.40 -6.55
N GLU A 15 -0.13 -5.43 -6.42
CA GLU A 15 1.30 -5.68 -6.57
C GLU A 15 1.85 -6.62 -5.49
N LEU A 16 1.42 -6.48 -4.24
CA LEU A 16 1.80 -7.36 -3.13
C LEU A 16 1.40 -8.83 -3.35
N THR A 17 0.25 -9.08 -3.98
CA THR A 17 -0.34 -10.43 -4.03
C THR A 17 -0.27 -11.09 -5.40
N GLN A 18 -0.12 -10.31 -6.47
CA GLN A 18 -0.23 -10.80 -7.85
C GLN A 18 1.05 -10.61 -8.66
N THR A 19 2.13 -10.09 -8.06
CA THR A 19 3.40 -9.82 -8.75
C THR A 19 4.60 -10.25 -7.91
N ASP A 20 5.77 -10.36 -8.55
CA ASP A 20 7.04 -10.68 -7.89
C ASP A 20 7.77 -9.42 -7.35
N THR A 21 7.08 -8.28 -7.29
CA THR A 21 7.67 -7.04 -6.79
C THR A 21 7.93 -7.15 -5.28
N PRO A 22 9.14 -6.82 -4.79
CA PRO A 22 9.43 -6.87 -3.35
C PRO A 22 8.45 -6.03 -2.53
N GLY A 23 7.81 -6.62 -1.52
CA GLY A 23 6.71 -5.97 -0.80
C GLY A 23 7.07 -4.64 -0.15
N GLN A 24 8.29 -4.51 0.37
CA GLN A 24 8.79 -3.23 0.91
C GLN A 24 8.86 -2.12 -0.14
N VAL A 25 9.18 -2.46 -1.40
CA VAL A 25 9.20 -1.50 -2.51
C VAL A 25 7.77 -1.07 -2.85
N VAL A 26 6.84 -2.02 -2.93
CA VAL A 26 5.41 -1.73 -3.18
C VAL A 26 4.84 -0.76 -2.13
N ILE A 27 5.11 -1.03 -0.85
CA ILE A 27 4.65 -0.19 0.27
C ILE A 27 5.27 1.22 0.17
N HIS A 28 6.59 1.31 -0.09
CA HIS A 28 7.27 2.59 -0.25
C HIS A 28 6.65 3.44 -1.37
N GLU A 29 6.47 2.87 -2.56
CA GLU A 29 5.91 3.59 -3.70
C GLU A 29 4.44 3.98 -3.48
N ALA A 30 3.65 3.13 -2.83
CA ALA A 30 2.28 3.47 -2.46
C ALA A 30 2.22 4.65 -1.49
N VAL A 31 3.16 4.74 -0.53
CA VAL A 31 3.28 5.87 0.40
C VAL A 31 3.69 7.14 -0.33
N GLU A 32 4.61 7.08 -1.29
CA GLU A 32 4.99 8.23 -2.12
C GLU A 32 3.82 8.74 -2.98
N LEU A 33 3.00 7.84 -3.55
CA LEU A 33 1.76 8.21 -4.23
C LEU A 33 0.78 8.90 -3.28
N ALA A 34 0.66 8.42 -2.04
CA ALA A 34 -0.21 9.00 -1.03
C ALA A 34 0.26 10.40 -0.59
N LYS A 35 1.57 10.64 -0.50
CA LYS A 35 2.15 11.97 -0.25
C LYS A 35 1.85 12.93 -1.40
N ARG A 36 1.93 12.44 -2.64
CA ARG A 36 1.79 13.28 -3.83
C ARG A 36 0.34 13.63 -4.17
N PHE A 37 -0.59 12.71 -3.95
CA PHE A 37 -1.98 12.83 -4.43
C PHE A 37 -3.04 12.77 -3.33
N GLY A 38 -2.66 12.39 -2.11
CA GLY A 38 -3.56 12.28 -0.97
C GLY A 38 -3.64 13.55 -0.12
N THR A 39 -4.15 13.36 1.09
CA THR A 39 -4.18 14.38 2.15
C THR A 39 -3.01 14.21 3.10
N GLN A 40 -2.88 15.09 4.09
CA GLN A 40 -1.82 15.00 5.10
C GLN A 40 -1.82 13.66 5.87
N ASP A 41 -2.99 13.05 6.06
CA ASP A 41 -3.13 11.76 6.76
C ASP A 41 -2.94 10.53 5.84
N SER A 42 -3.01 10.71 4.52
CA SER A 42 -2.98 9.61 3.55
C SER A 42 -1.71 8.75 3.61
N PRO A 43 -0.48 9.29 3.71
CA PRO A 43 0.74 8.48 3.76
C PRO A 43 0.76 7.49 4.92
N ARG A 44 0.40 7.96 6.12
CA ARG A 44 0.35 7.13 7.33
C ARG A 44 -0.74 6.07 7.23
N PHE A 45 -1.90 6.45 6.69
CA PHE A 45 -3.01 5.52 6.49
C PHE A 45 -2.67 4.42 5.50
N VAL A 46 -2.08 4.76 4.34
CA VAL A 46 -1.68 3.79 3.32
C VAL A 46 -0.60 2.84 3.84
N ASN A 47 0.44 3.37 4.50
CA ASN A 47 1.51 2.55 5.09
C ASN A 47 0.94 1.49 6.04
N GLY A 48 0.15 1.93 7.02
CA GLY A 48 -0.38 1.02 8.05
C GLY A 48 -1.35 -0.04 7.52
N VAL A 49 -2.08 0.24 6.45
CA VAL A 49 -2.97 -0.76 5.82
C VAL A 49 -2.14 -1.76 5.01
N LEU A 50 -1.19 -1.32 4.19
CA LEU A 50 -0.40 -2.22 3.36
C LEU A 50 0.59 -3.06 4.19
N ASP A 51 1.20 -2.51 5.24
CA ASP A 51 2.03 -3.28 6.19
C ASP A 51 1.25 -4.46 6.77
N ARG A 52 0.02 -4.22 7.21
CA ARG A 52 -0.81 -5.26 7.82
C ARG A 52 -1.25 -6.34 6.84
N ILE A 53 -1.36 -6.02 5.56
CA ILE A 53 -1.64 -6.99 4.50
C ILE A 53 -0.37 -7.78 4.20
N PHE A 54 0.77 -7.10 4.04
CA PHE A 54 2.06 -7.74 3.81
C PHE A 54 2.42 -8.75 4.92
N ASP A 55 2.26 -8.39 6.19
CA ASP A 55 2.48 -9.28 7.34
C ASP A 55 1.55 -10.51 7.32
N ALA A 56 0.32 -10.36 6.83
CA ALA A 56 -0.65 -11.45 6.72
C ALA A 56 -0.24 -12.44 5.62
N GLU A 57 0.20 -11.95 4.46
CA GLU A 57 0.65 -12.79 3.34
C GLU A 57 1.94 -13.56 3.67
N GLU A 58 2.88 -12.96 4.41
CA GLU A 58 4.09 -13.67 4.88
C GLU A 58 3.79 -14.77 5.89
N THR A 59 2.68 -14.67 6.64
CA THR A 59 2.27 -15.70 7.61
C THR A 59 1.58 -16.89 6.92
N GLU A 60 1.02 -16.68 5.73
CA GLU A 60 0.28 -17.69 4.96
C GLU A 60 1.15 -18.45 3.93
N SER A 61 2.40 -18.00 3.72
CA SER A 61 3.39 -18.59 2.79
C SER A 61 4.33 -19.58 3.46
#